data_AF-A0A448MLD0-F1
#
_entry.id   AF-A0A448MLD0-F1
#
_cell.length_a   1.000
_cell.length_b   1.000
_cell.length_c   1.000
_cell.angle_alpha   90.00
_cell.angle_beta   90.00
_cell.angle_gamma   90.00
#
_symmetry.space_group_name_H-M   'P 1'
#
loop_
_entity.id
_entity.type
_entity.pdbx_description
1 polymer ?
#
loop_
_entity_poly.entity_id
_entity_poly.type
_entity_poly.pdbx_seq_one_letter_code
_entity_poly.pdbx_strand_id
1 'polypeptide(L)' 'MAEVAVKNKFLLNDEVEMMTPQGNINFKIEKMLNRKNEAVEAASGDGHFVFLDVPKDINLEYALLMRNLVNTNTRNPHN' A
#
# COMPACT_ATOMS: atom_id res chain seq x y z
N MET A 1 2.14 -4.32 11.76
CA MET A 1 1.62 -4.46 10.38
C MET A 1 0.23 -3.87 10.32
N ALA A 2 -0.10 -3.20 9.24
CA ALA A 2 -1.43 -2.68 8.96
C ALA A 2 -2.15 -3.58 7.95
N GLU A 3 -3.41 -3.94 8.20
CA GLU A 3 -4.25 -4.57 7.17
C GLU A 3 -4.75 -3.49 6.22
N VAL A 4 -4.51 -3.67 4.93
CA VAL A 4 -4.88 -2.74 3.88
C VAL A 4 -5.90 -3.42 2.98
N ALA A 5 -7.08 -2.81 2.85
CA ALA A 5 -8.07 -3.18 1.85
C ALA A 5 -7.65 -2.61 0.49
N VAL A 6 -7.27 -3.48 -0.42
CA VAL A 6 -6.66 -3.08 -1.69
C VAL A 6 -7.76 -2.81 -2.71
N LYS A 7 -7.67 -1.67 -3.40
CA LYS A 7 -8.57 -1.31 -4.52
C LYS A 7 -7.91 -1.45 -5.87
N ASN A 8 -6.65 -1.03 -5.95
CA ASN A 8 -5.82 -1.08 -7.16
C ASN A 8 -4.59 -1.96 -6.91
N LYS A 9 -4.00 -2.49 -7.97
CA LYS A 9 -2.85 -3.38 -7.85
C LYS A 9 -1.64 -2.65 -7.25
N PHE A 10 -1.00 -3.22 -6.23
CA PHE A 10 0.30 -2.79 -5.68
C PHE A 10 1.35 -3.86 -5.84
N LEU A 11 2.61 -3.46 -5.97
CA LEU A 11 3.78 -4.33 -6.07
C LEU A 11 4.74 -4.10 -4.92
N LEU A 12 5.53 -5.14 -4.62
CA LEU A 12 6.71 -5.01 -3.79
C LEU A 12 7.65 -3.96 -4.41
N ASN A 13 8.23 -3.11 -3.57
CA ASN A 13 9.07 -1.96 -3.92
C ASN A 13 8.34 -0.75 -4.53
N ASP A 14 7.01 -0.75 -4.59
CA ASP A 14 6.28 0.48 -4.91
C ASP A 14 6.55 1.56 -3.86
N GLU A 15 6.79 2.78 -4.32
CA GLU A 15 6.69 3.98 -3.47
C GLU A 15 5.23 4.39 -3.32
N VAL A 16 4.79 4.48 -2.08
CA VAL A 16 3.42 4.80 -1.71
C VAL A 16 3.38 5.90 -0.67
N GLU A 17 2.29 6.66 -0.71
CA GLU A 17 1.95 7.67 0.28
C GLU A 17 0.81 7.15 1.16
N MET A 18 1.03 7.14 2.47
CA MET A 18 -0.03 7.01 3.45
C MET A 18 -0.49 8.39 3.88
N MET A 19 -1.73 8.72 3.52
CA MET A 19 -2.38 9.95 3.93
C MET A 19 -3.17 9.69 5.21
N THR A 20 -2.89 10.46 6.25
CA THR A 20 -3.62 10.42 7.53
C THR A 20 -4.07 11.83 7.90
N PRO A 21 -5.09 12.01 8.77
CA PRO A 21 -5.44 13.33 9.28
C PRO A 21 -4.31 14.08 9.99
N GLN A 22 -3.28 13.37 10.46
CA GLN A 22 -2.12 13.95 11.15
C GLN A 22 -0.97 14.31 10.21
N GLY A 23 -1.07 13.94 8.93
CA GLY A 23 -0.06 14.18 7.92
C GLY A 23 0.14 12.99 6.97
N ASN A 24 0.92 13.24 5.92
CA ASN A 24 1.26 12.25 4.91
C ASN A 24 2.64 11.66 5.16
N ILE A 25 2.79 10.37 4.87
CA ILE A 25 4.05 9.66 5.04
C ILE A 25 4.33 8.86 3.78
N ASN A 26 5.48 9.12 3.17
CA ASN A 26 5.96 8.35 2.02
C ASN A 26 6.85 7.20 2.51
N PHE A 27 6.61 6.01 1.98
CA PHE A 27 7.44 4.84 2.27
C PHE A 27 7.39 3.87 1.09
N LYS A 28 8.34 2.94 1.08
CA LYS A 28 8.42 1.87 0.09
C LYS A 28 7.81 0.60 0.66
N ILE A 29 7.04 -0.13 -0.14
CA ILE A 29 6.52 -1.44 0.27
C ILE A 29 7.67 -2.47 0.24
N GLU A 30 8.25 -2.76 1.40
CA GLU A 30 9.36 -3.73 1.51
C GLU A 30 8.88 -5.15 1.83
N LYS A 31 7.65 -5.29 2.30
CA LYS A 31 7.04 -6.56 2.64
C LYS A 31 5.52 -6.49 2.54
N MET A 32 4.94 -7.51 1.90
CA MET A 32 3.49 -7.75 1.89
C MET A 32 3.20 -9.19 2.28
N LEU A 33 2.22 -9.37 3.16
CA LEU A 33 1.68 -10.68 3.50
C LEU A 33 0.20 -10.75 3.13
N ASN A 34 -0.28 -11.90 2.68
CA ASN A 34 -1.72 -12.14 2.54
C ASN A 34 -2.35 -12.56 3.89
N ARG A 35 -3.67 -12.81 3.91
CA ARG A 35 -4.38 -13.29 5.11
C ARG A 35 -3.95 -14.67 5.64
N LYS A 36 -3.22 -15.45 4.85
CA LYS A 36 -2.60 -16.72 5.26
C LYS A 36 -1.19 -16.53 5.81
N ASN A 37 -0.74 -15.28 5.97
CA ASN A 37 0.61 -14.93 6.41
C ASN A 37 1.72 -15.35 5.42
N GLU A 38 1.36 -15.56 4.15
CA GLU A 38 2.30 -15.90 3.08
C GLU A 38 2.82 -14.61 2.44
N ALA A 39 4.12 -14.56 2.14
CA ALA A 39 4.72 -13.44 1.43
C ALA A 39 4.21 -13.37 -0.02
N VAL A 40 3.83 -12.17 -0.46
CA VAL A 40 3.34 -11.92 -1.81
C VAL A 40 4.09 -10.75 -2.44
N GLU A 41 4.32 -10.84 -3.75
CA GLU A 41 4.98 -9.78 -4.52
C GLU A 41 3.99 -8.74 -5.07
N ALA A 42 2.70 -9.08 -5.09
CA ALA A 42 1.65 -8.23 -5.60
C ALA A 42 0.37 -8.35 -4.77
N ALA A 43 -0.28 -7.22 -4.57
CA ALA A 43 -1.66 -7.15 -4.13
C ALA A 43 -2.55 -6.98 -5.37
N SER A 44 -3.39 -7.97 -5.69
CA SER A 44 -4.02 -8.10 -7.02
C SER A 44 -5.16 -7.12 -7.34
N GLY A 45 -5.55 -6.24 -6.41
CA GLY A 45 -6.62 -5.25 -6.60
C GLY A 45 -7.83 -5.51 -5.70
N ASP A 46 -9.01 -5.00 -6.12
CA ASP A 46 -10.25 -5.04 -5.33
C ASP A 46 -10.57 -6.42 -4.74
N GLY A 47 -11.13 -6.42 -3.53
CA GLY A 47 -11.44 -7.64 -2.77
C GLY A 47 -10.24 -8.33 -2.11
N HIS A 48 -9.01 -7.83 -2.29
CA HIS A 48 -7.83 -8.37 -1.62
C HIS A 48 -7.46 -7.56 -0.38
N PHE A 49 -6.96 -8.27 0.62
CA PHE A 49 -6.38 -7.69 1.82
C PHE A 49 -4.93 -8.13 1.94
N VAL A 50 -4.05 -7.16 2.19
CA VAL A 50 -2.63 -7.41 2.45
C VAL A 50 -2.22 -6.76 3.76
N PHE A 51 -1.23 -7.34 4.41
CA PHE A 51 -0.58 -6.77 5.58
C PHE A 51 0.73 -6.12 5.15
N LEU A 52 0.86 -4.82 5.44
CA LEU A 52 2.05 -4.03 5.15
C LEU A 52 2.78 -3.70 6.45
N ASP A 53 4.11 -3.65 6.37
CA ASP A 53 4.89 -2.96 7.38
C ASP A 53 4.75 -1.45 7.15
N VAL A 54 4.31 -0.75 8.20
CA VAL A 54 4.14 0.70 8.23
C VAL A 54 5.02 1.25 9.35
N PRO A 55 5.51 2.51 9.24
CA PRO A 55 6.28 3.10 10.32
C PRO A 55 5.54 3.04 11.66
N LYS A 56 6.30 2.90 12.74
CA LYS A 56 5.76 2.85 14.10
C LYS A 56 5.15 4.20 14.45
N ASP A 57 4.18 4.19 15.37
CA ASP A 57 3.54 5.39 15.92
C ASP A 57 2.66 6.21 14.95
N ILE A 58 2.19 5.60 13.86
CA ILE A 58 1.19 6.21 12.98
C ILE A 58 -0.22 5.89 13.47
N ASN A 59 -1.07 6.92 13.59
CA ASN A 59 -2.51 6.72 13.72
C ASN A 59 -3.12 6.42 12.35
N LEU A 60 -3.66 5.21 12.20
CA LEU A 60 -4.25 4.72 10.94
C LEU A 60 -5.75 5.02 10.81
N GLU A 61 -6.36 5.71 11.78
CA GLU A 61 -7.76 6.10 11.70
C GLU A 61 -7.98 7.02 10.49
N TYR A 62 -8.89 6.63 9.61
CA TYR A 62 -9.16 7.29 8.32
C TYR A 62 -7.95 7.35 7.37
N ALA A 63 -6.98 6.45 7.52
CA ALA A 63 -5.82 6.42 6.63
C ALA A 63 -6.19 5.91 5.22
N LEU A 64 -5.57 6.52 4.21
CA LEU A 64 -5.64 6.09 2.82
C LEU A 64 -4.23 5.78 2.31
N LEU A 65 -4.10 4.67 1.60
CA LEU A 65 -2.86 4.31 0.90
C LEU A 65 -2.98 4.67 -0.58
N MET A 66 -2.06 5.49 -1.05
CA MET A 66 -2.05 6.02 -2.40
C MET A 66 -0.71 5.73 -3.08
N ARG A 67 -0.72 5.66 -4.41
CA ARG A 67 0.50 5.64 -5.20
C ARG A 67 0.78 7.04 -5.74
N ASN A 68 2.04 7.46 -5.65
CA ASN A 68 2.51 8.63 -6.38
C ASN A 68 2.72 8.24 -7.85
N LEU A 69 1.94 8.84 -8.75
CA LEU A 69 2.08 8.60 -10.19
C LEU A 69 3.04 9.64 -10.77
N VAL A 70 4.21 9.19 -11.23
CA VAL A 70 5.19 10.05 -11.92
C VAL A 70 5.19 9.68 -13.40
N ASN A 71 4.78 10.60 -14.27
CA ASN A 71 4.71 10.40 -15.73
C ASN A 71 3.89 9.17 -16.17
N THR A 72 2.94 8.74 -15.35
CA THR A 72 2.10 7.56 -15.62
C THR A 72 0.64 7.80 -15.22
N ASN A 73 -0.23 6.81 -15.43
CA ASN A 73 -1.64 6.87 -15.12
C ASN A 73 -2.10 5.67 -14.27
N THR A 74 -3.31 5.75 -13.73
CA THR A 74 -3.89 4.72 -12.86
C THR A 74 -4.17 3.38 -13.55
N ARG A 75 -4.24 3.33 -14.90
CA ARG A 75 -4.55 2.12 -15.66
C ARG A 75 -3.32 1.24 -15.88
N ASN A 76 -2.18 1.84 -16.18
CA ASN A 76 -0.89 1.15 -16.35
C ASN A 76 0.25 1.87 -15.60
N PRO A 77 0.19 1.89 -14.26
CA PRO A 77 1.14 2.61 -13.43
C PRO A 77 2.53 1.95 -13.30
N HIS A 78 2.76 0.80 -13.95
CA HIS A 78 4.03 0.06 -13.92
C HIS A 78 4.61 -0.18 -15.33
N ASN A 79 4.08 0.50 -16.35
CA ASN A 79 4.58 0.41 -17.72
C ASN A 79 5.69 1.43 -17.98
#